data_AF-A0A3D1UB98-F1
#
_entry.id   AF-A0A3D1UB98-F1
#
_cell.length_a   1.000
_cell.length_b   1.000
_cell.length_c   1.000
_cell.angle_alpha   90.00
_cell.angle_beta   90.00
_cell.angle_gamma   90.00
#
_symmetry.space_group_name_H-M   'P 1'
#
loop_
_entity.id
_entity.type
_entity.pdbx_description
1 polymer ?
#
loop_
_entity_poly.entity_id
_entity_poly.type
_entity_poly.pdbx_seq_one_letter_code
_entity_poly.pdbx_strand_id
1 'polypeptide(L)'
;MSEKISLKDGKLAVPMNPVIPYIEGDGIGPDITRAAQLVLNAAVGKAYGGERAIAWKEVLAGEKAFKLTGEWLPVETLEACRDYMVSIKGPLTTPVGGGIRSINVAMRQELDLYVCLRPVRYFKGVPSPVKRPELTDMVIFRENTEDIYAGIEWMDGTPEVEKVKRFLLDEMGVTKIR
;
A
#
# COMPACT_ATOMS: atom_id res chain seq x y z
N MET A 1 9.43 -25.88 9.55
CA MET A 1 10.25 -24.77 9.00
C MET A 1 9.30 -23.73 8.44
N SER A 2 9.72 -22.46 8.37
CA SER A 2 8.93 -21.39 7.75
C SER A 2 9.10 -21.40 6.24
N GLU A 3 8.03 -21.18 5.48
CA GLU A 3 8.00 -21.35 4.03
C GLU A 3 7.32 -20.17 3.32
N LYS A 4 7.68 -19.93 2.06
CA LYS A 4 7.04 -18.90 1.22
C LYS A 4 5.61 -19.32 0.85
N ILE A 5 4.70 -18.35 0.74
CA ILE A 5 3.43 -18.56 0.06
C ILE A 5 3.70 -18.72 -1.43
N SER A 6 2.98 -19.62 -2.10
CA SER A 6 3.10 -19.84 -3.55
C SER A 6 1.74 -19.73 -4.24
N LEU A 7 1.74 -19.62 -5.56
CA LEU A 7 0.53 -19.64 -6.38
C LEU A 7 0.42 -21.00 -7.10
N LYS A 8 -0.72 -21.68 -6.93
CA LYS A 8 -1.05 -22.93 -7.64
C LYS A 8 -2.44 -22.79 -8.24
N ASP A 9 -2.56 -22.93 -9.56
CA ASP A 9 -3.82 -22.85 -10.29
C ASP A 9 -4.64 -21.57 -9.99
N GLY A 10 -3.95 -20.42 -9.90
CA GLY A 10 -4.57 -19.13 -9.59
C GLY A 10 -5.01 -18.96 -8.12
N LYS A 11 -4.69 -19.92 -7.24
CA LYS A 11 -5.00 -19.86 -5.80
C LYS A 11 -3.71 -19.82 -4.98
N LEU A 12 -3.75 -19.09 -3.87
CA LEU A 12 -2.64 -19.08 -2.91
C LEU A 12 -2.54 -20.43 -2.20
N ALA A 13 -1.40 -21.08 -2.33
CA ALA A 13 -1.01 -22.24 -1.53
C ALA A 13 -0.22 -21.73 -0.30
N VAL A 14 -0.93 -21.65 0.82
CA VAL A 14 -0.41 -21.11 2.10
C VAL A 14 0.07 -22.25 2.99
N PRO A 15 1.36 -22.32 3.36
CA PRO A 15 1.88 -23.34 4.27
C PRO A 15 1.39 -23.13 5.72
N MET A 16 1.71 -24.05 6.63
CA MET A 16 1.32 -23.92 8.05
C MET A 16 2.08 -22.79 8.77
N ASN A 17 3.30 -22.50 8.32
CA ASN A 17 4.17 -21.45 8.86
C ASN A 17 4.60 -20.47 7.76
N PRO A 18 3.69 -19.66 7.20
CA PRO A 18 4.02 -18.74 6.12
C PRO A 18 4.95 -17.64 6.61
N VAL A 19 5.94 -17.30 5.79
CA VAL A 19 6.73 -16.08 5.97
C VAL A 19 5.97 -14.90 5.41
N ILE A 20 5.74 -13.87 6.24
CA ILE A 20 5.01 -12.65 5.88
C ILE A 20 5.96 -11.45 6.05
N PRO A 21 6.37 -10.81 4.94
CA PRO A 21 7.06 -9.54 5.01
C PRO A 21 6.21 -8.47 5.69
N TYR A 22 6.84 -7.69 6.55
CA TYR A 22 6.20 -6.53 7.16
C TYR A 22 7.11 -5.30 7.14
N ILE A 23 6.49 -4.14 6.94
CA ILE A 23 7.13 -2.82 7.08
C ILE A 23 6.64 -2.22 8.40
N GLU A 24 7.55 -1.89 9.31
CA GLU A 24 7.22 -1.32 10.63
C GLU A 24 6.39 -0.03 10.51
N GLY A 25 6.76 0.83 9.56
CA GLY A 25 6.14 2.12 9.31
C GLY A 25 6.78 3.26 10.09
N ASP A 26 6.43 4.48 9.70
CA ASP A 26 6.95 5.73 10.27
C ASP A 26 6.01 6.28 11.36
N GLY A 27 6.48 7.23 12.17
CA GLY A 27 5.67 7.87 13.21
C GLY A 27 5.14 6.86 14.23
N ILE A 28 3.81 6.67 14.26
CA ILE A 28 3.16 5.69 15.15
C ILE A 28 3.33 4.23 14.71
N GLY A 29 4.00 3.98 13.58
CA GLY A 29 4.20 2.66 12.98
C GLY A 29 4.72 1.60 13.96
N PRO A 30 5.83 1.83 14.68
CA PRO A 30 6.39 0.84 15.62
C PRO A 30 5.39 0.39 16.70
N ASP A 31 4.55 1.30 17.19
CA ASP A 31 3.57 0.99 18.23
C ASP A 31 2.43 0.12 17.68
N ILE A 32 1.83 0.53 16.56
CA ILE A 32 0.67 -0.16 16.01
C ILE A 32 1.05 -1.48 15.33
N THR A 33 2.22 -1.56 14.71
CA THR A 33 2.69 -2.79 14.04
C THR A 33 2.98 -3.87 15.07
N ARG A 34 3.63 -3.52 16.19
CA ARG A 34 3.84 -4.45 17.30
C ARG A 34 2.52 -4.95 17.88
N ALA A 35 1.57 -4.05 18.11
CA ALA A 35 0.24 -4.41 18.61
C ALA A 35 -0.51 -5.34 17.63
N ALA A 36 -0.44 -5.05 16.32
CA ALA A 36 -1.05 -5.88 15.29
C ALA A 36 -0.46 -7.30 15.27
N GLN A 37 0.87 -7.43 15.31
CA GLN A 37 1.54 -8.74 15.34
C GLN A 37 1.14 -9.56 16.58
N LEU A 38 1.05 -8.93 17.76
CA LEU A 38 0.59 -9.61 18.99
C LEU A 38 -0.82 -10.18 18.83
N VAL A 39 -1.76 -9.36 18.33
CA VAL A 39 -3.16 -9.78 18.14
C VAL A 39 -3.25 -10.87 17.07
N LEU A 40 -2.55 -10.73 15.94
CA LEU A 40 -2.56 -11.72 14.86
C LEU A 40 -1.97 -13.05 15.30
N ASN A 41 -0.83 -13.04 16.00
CA ASN A 41 -0.21 -14.26 16.54
C ASN A 41 -1.14 -14.98 17.52
N ALA A 42 -1.77 -14.22 18.44
CA ALA A 42 -2.72 -14.79 19.40
C ALA A 42 -3.97 -15.37 18.72
N ALA A 43 -4.50 -14.68 17.70
CA ALA A 43 -5.66 -15.14 16.94
C ALA A 43 -5.35 -16.44 16.17
N VAL A 44 -4.19 -16.51 15.51
CA VAL A 44 -3.72 -17.73 14.81
C VAL A 44 -3.52 -18.86 15.81
N GLY A 45 -2.80 -18.63 16.91
CA GLY A 45 -2.57 -19.65 17.93
C GLY A 45 -3.87 -20.21 18.51
N LYS A 46 -4.85 -19.33 18.79
CA LYS A 46 -6.17 -19.73 19.29
C LYS A 46 -7.01 -20.49 18.25
N ALA A 47 -7.01 -20.04 16.99
CA ALA A 47 -7.84 -20.63 15.95
C ALA A 47 -7.35 -22.01 15.49
N TYR A 48 -6.03 -22.25 15.53
CA TYR A 48 -5.39 -23.46 15.01
C TYR A 48 -4.71 -24.32 16.07
N GLY A 49 -4.94 -24.05 17.36
CA GLY A 49 -4.37 -24.86 18.45
C GLY A 49 -2.84 -24.91 18.46
N GLY A 50 -2.17 -23.91 17.90
CA GLY A 50 -0.71 -23.86 17.73
C GLY A 50 -0.14 -24.63 16.53
N GLU A 51 -0.97 -25.28 15.71
CA GLU A 51 -0.51 -25.99 14.49
C GLU A 51 -0.03 -25.02 13.39
N ARG A 52 -0.47 -23.76 13.45
CA ARG A 52 -0.07 -22.70 12.53
C ARG A 52 0.56 -21.54 13.28
N ALA A 53 1.51 -20.88 12.64
CA ALA A 53 2.15 -19.66 13.13
C ALA A 53 2.54 -18.75 11.96
N ILE A 54 2.74 -17.46 12.22
CA ILE A 54 3.27 -16.52 11.22
C ILE A 54 4.76 -16.32 11.48
N ALA A 55 5.59 -16.48 10.45
CA ALA A 55 7.00 -16.10 10.49
C ALA A 55 7.15 -14.68 9.94
N TRP A 56 7.29 -13.70 10.83
CA TRP A 56 7.43 -12.30 10.45
C TRP A 56 8.82 -12.01 9.88
N LYS A 57 8.88 -11.40 8.70
CA LYS A 57 10.13 -10.94 8.06
C LYS A 57 10.09 -9.43 7.93
N GLU A 58 10.95 -8.71 8.64
CA GLU A 58 11.01 -7.25 8.45
C GLU A 58 11.60 -6.89 7.09
N VAL A 59 11.01 -5.91 6.43
CA VAL A 59 11.54 -5.25 5.22
C VAL A 59 11.45 -3.73 5.39
N LEU A 60 12.34 -2.98 4.75
CA LEU A 60 12.54 -1.56 5.01
C LEU A 60 11.78 -0.68 4.02
N ALA A 61 11.05 0.31 4.50
CA ALA A 61 10.58 1.43 3.68
C ALA A 61 10.40 2.68 4.56
N GLY A 62 10.31 3.85 3.95
CA GLY A 62 10.09 5.10 4.65
C GLY A 62 11.32 5.66 5.34
N GLU A 63 11.11 6.38 6.42
CA GLU A 63 12.16 7.08 7.16
C GLU A 63 13.20 6.10 7.74
N LYS A 64 12.75 4.93 8.19
CA LYS A 64 13.65 3.87 8.69
C LYS A 64 14.60 3.37 7.60
N ALA A 65 14.09 3.15 6.38
CA ALA A 65 14.91 2.75 5.25
C ALA A 65 15.93 3.83 4.89
N PHE A 66 15.48 5.08 4.80
CA PHE A 66 16.33 6.20 4.42
C PHE A 66 17.48 6.41 5.41
N LYS A 67 17.21 6.33 6.72
CA LYS A 67 18.25 6.45 7.75
C LYS A 67 19.31 5.33 7.70
N LEU A 68 18.91 4.12 7.30
CA LEU A 68 19.79 2.95 7.31
C LEU A 68 20.54 2.76 5.99
N THR A 69 19.93 3.13 4.87
CA THR A 69 20.42 2.78 3.51
C THR A 69 20.64 4.00 2.62
N GLY A 70 20.08 5.16 2.98
CA GLY A 70 20.01 6.33 2.09
C GLY A 70 18.85 6.30 1.10
N GLU A 71 18.07 5.23 1.05
CA GLU A 71 16.94 5.05 0.12
C GLU A 71 15.59 4.99 0.85
N TRP A 72 14.58 5.67 0.30
CA TRP A 72 13.23 5.68 0.87
C TRP A 72 12.45 4.39 0.63
N LEU A 73 12.72 3.74 -0.50
CA LEU A 73 12.09 2.48 -0.90
C LEU A 73 13.13 1.60 -1.60
N PRO A 74 13.90 0.82 -0.83
CA PRO A 74 14.87 -0.13 -1.37
C PRO A 74 14.20 -1.15 -2.30
N VAL A 75 14.90 -1.53 -3.37
CA VAL A 75 14.41 -2.49 -4.37
C VAL A 75 14.13 -3.86 -3.74
N GLU A 76 14.96 -4.26 -2.76
CA GLU A 76 14.83 -5.52 -2.04
C GLU A 76 13.48 -5.64 -1.31
N THR A 77 12.88 -4.52 -0.91
CA THR A 77 11.54 -4.50 -0.30
C THR A 77 10.47 -4.83 -1.33
N LEU A 78 10.57 -4.28 -2.54
CA LEU A 78 9.64 -4.59 -3.64
C LEU A 78 9.78 -6.05 -4.07
N GLU A 79 11.02 -6.54 -4.21
CA GLU A 79 11.31 -7.95 -4.50
C GLU A 79 10.74 -8.87 -3.43
N ALA A 80 10.94 -8.56 -2.14
CA ALA A 80 10.37 -9.34 -1.05
C ALA A 80 8.82 -9.35 -1.07
N CYS A 81 8.18 -8.23 -1.37
CA CYS A 81 6.72 -8.19 -1.52
C CYS A 81 6.22 -9.09 -2.67
N ARG A 82 6.92 -9.10 -3.82
CA ARG A 82 6.59 -9.98 -4.96
C ARG A 82 6.83 -11.45 -4.61
N ASP A 83 8.00 -11.76 -4.06
CA ASP A 83 8.45 -13.12 -3.76
C ASP A 83 7.61 -13.86 -2.74
N TYR A 84 7.08 -13.14 -1.74
CA TYR A 84 6.33 -13.73 -0.63
C TYR A 84 4.81 -13.57 -0.80
N MET A 85 4.35 -12.94 -1.89
CA MET A 85 2.96 -12.75 -2.33
C MET A 85 2.05 -11.92 -1.40
N VAL A 86 2.25 -11.98 -0.09
CA VAL A 86 1.44 -11.32 0.93
C VAL A 86 2.34 -10.60 1.91
N SER A 87 2.12 -9.29 2.08
CA SER A 87 2.86 -8.44 3.01
C SER A 87 1.93 -7.46 3.72
N ILE A 88 2.34 -6.96 4.90
CA ILE A 88 1.62 -5.94 5.66
C ILE A 88 2.53 -4.73 5.93
N LYS A 89 1.97 -3.51 6.01
CA LYS A 89 2.75 -2.31 6.31
C LYS A 89 2.06 -1.39 7.31
N GLY A 90 2.85 -0.81 8.21
CA GLY A 90 2.47 0.37 8.98
C GLY A 90 2.35 1.63 8.10
N PRO A 91 1.96 2.79 8.65
CA PRO A 91 1.91 4.06 7.93
C PRO A 91 3.30 4.45 7.39
N LEU A 92 3.35 5.17 6.27
CA LEU A 92 4.60 5.65 5.69
C LEU A 92 4.47 7.15 5.41
N THR A 93 5.48 7.89 5.85
CA THR A 93 5.58 9.34 5.61
C THR A 93 5.96 9.57 4.16
N THR A 94 5.25 10.49 3.49
CA THR A 94 5.69 11.02 2.19
C THR A 94 6.34 12.37 2.45
N PRO A 95 7.64 12.55 2.15
CA PRO A 95 8.32 13.82 2.40
C PRO A 95 7.69 14.93 1.57
N VAL A 96 7.47 16.09 2.19
CA VAL A 96 6.89 17.27 1.53
C VAL A 96 8.01 18.06 0.85
N GLY A 97 7.82 18.43 -0.43
CA GLY A 97 8.69 19.38 -1.13
C GLY A 97 9.96 18.80 -1.77
N GLY A 98 10.18 17.47 -1.72
CA GLY A 98 11.39 16.83 -2.25
C GLY A 98 11.28 16.23 -3.66
N GLY A 99 10.17 16.45 -4.39
CA GLY A 99 9.95 15.85 -5.72
C GLY A 99 9.73 14.34 -5.72
N ILE A 100 9.73 13.68 -4.55
CA ILE A 100 9.47 12.25 -4.41
C ILE A 100 7.96 12.02 -4.40
N ARG A 101 7.47 11.27 -5.40
CA ARG A 101 6.08 10.77 -5.42
C ARG A 101 5.84 9.87 -4.20
N SER A 102 4.61 9.84 -3.69
CA SER A 102 4.28 9.09 -2.48
C SER A 102 4.79 7.64 -2.53
N ILE A 103 5.51 7.21 -1.49
CA ILE A 103 6.01 5.83 -1.36
C ILE A 103 4.85 4.83 -1.47
N ASN A 104 3.68 5.18 -0.93
CA ASN A 104 2.49 4.33 -1.04
C ASN A 104 2.01 4.18 -2.49
N VAL A 105 2.10 5.25 -3.30
CA VAL A 105 1.73 5.21 -4.72
C VAL A 105 2.78 4.46 -5.52
N ALA A 106 4.06 4.73 -5.27
CA ALA A 106 5.17 4.03 -5.91
C ALA A 106 5.07 2.51 -5.71
N MET A 107 4.88 2.04 -4.46
CA MET A 107 4.70 0.61 -4.20
C MET A 107 3.51 0.02 -4.97
N ARG A 108 2.40 0.75 -5.12
CA ARG A 108 1.22 0.24 -5.86
C ARG A 108 1.48 0.12 -7.35
N GLN A 109 2.14 1.12 -7.93
CA GLN A 109 2.48 1.14 -9.35
C GLN A 109 3.54 0.06 -9.67
N GLU A 110 4.62 0.02 -8.90
CA GLU A 110 5.72 -0.94 -9.12
C GLU A 110 5.29 -2.40 -8.91
N LEU A 111 4.39 -2.66 -7.94
CA LEU A 111 3.88 -4.01 -7.68
C LEU A 111 2.61 -4.33 -8.48
N ASP A 112 2.15 -3.42 -9.36
CA ASP A 112 0.92 -3.55 -10.14
C ASP A 112 -0.30 -3.94 -9.28
N LEU A 113 -0.44 -3.30 -8.12
CA LEU A 113 -1.54 -3.53 -7.17
C LEU A 113 -2.77 -2.71 -7.59
N TYR A 114 -3.35 -3.05 -8.72
CA TYR A 114 -4.44 -2.32 -9.39
C TYR A 114 -5.76 -2.26 -8.58
N VAL A 115 -5.96 -3.14 -7.59
CA VAL A 115 -7.12 -3.08 -6.67
C VAL A 115 -6.75 -2.49 -5.32
N CYS A 116 -7.36 -1.34 -4.98
CA CYS A 116 -7.46 -0.85 -3.61
C CYS A 116 -8.80 -1.29 -3.00
N LEU A 117 -8.76 -2.39 -2.23
CA LEU A 117 -9.94 -2.94 -1.55
C LEU A 117 -10.16 -2.27 -0.18
N ARG A 118 -11.35 -1.72 0.06
CA ARG A 118 -11.71 -1.06 1.33
C ARG A 118 -13.05 -1.56 1.87
N PRO A 119 -13.05 -2.58 2.74
CA PRO A 119 -14.22 -2.95 3.52
C PRO A 119 -14.56 -1.85 4.53
N VAL A 120 -15.82 -1.45 4.59
CA VAL A 120 -16.34 -0.44 5.52
C VAL A 120 -17.57 -1.02 6.21
N ARG A 121 -17.45 -1.31 7.50
CA ARG A 121 -18.53 -1.80 8.34
C ARG A 121 -18.55 -1.11 9.69
N TYR A 122 -19.73 -0.99 10.30
CA TYR A 122 -19.86 -0.47 11.64
C TYR A 122 -19.52 -1.51 12.72
N PHE A 123 -18.81 -1.08 13.76
CA PHE A 123 -18.61 -1.83 14.99
C PHE A 123 -19.46 -1.22 16.11
N LYS A 124 -20.27 -2.05 16.76
CA LYS A 124 -21.19 -1.61 17.82
C LYS A 124 -20.44 -0.84 18.92
N GLY A 125 -20.93 0.36 19.25
CA GLY A 125 -20.38 1.21 20.30
C GLY A 125 -19.37 2.25 19.81
N VAL A 126 -18.92 2.18 18.55
CA VAL A 126 -18.08 3.23 17.96
C VAL A 126 -18.93 4.52 17.82
N PRO A 127 -18.44 5.69 18.30
CA PRO A 127 -19.12 6.97 18.09
C PRO A 127 -19.28 7.27 16.60
N SER A 128 -20.45 7.78 16.21
CA SER A 128 -20.75 8.03 14.80
C SER A 128 -21.41 9.40 14.60
N PRO A 129 -21.08 10.12 13.52
CA PRO A 129 -21.75 11.37 13.16
C PRO A 129 -23.12 11.16 12.50
N VAL A 130 -23.51 9.93 12.14
CA VAL A 130 -24.79 9.62 11.49
C VAL A 130 -25.74 8.88 12.42
N LYS A 131 -27.05 8.97 12.16
CA LYS A 131 -28.10 8.41 13.04
C LYS A 131 -28.17 6.88 13.06
N ARG A 132 -27.83 6.22 11.95
CA ARG A 132 -27.96 4.75 11.77
C ARG A 132 -26.73 4.15 11.09
N PRO A 133 -25.53 4.21 11.72
CA PRO A 133 -24.30 3.67 11.13
C PRO A 133 -24.30 2.15 10.97
N GLU A 134 -25.10 1.44 11.76
CA GLU A 134 -25.24 -0.02 11.72
C GLU A 134 -25.78 -0.57 10.40
N LEU A 135 -26.38 0.29 9.57
CA LEU A 135 -26.84 -0.07 8.22
C LEU A 135 -25.71 -0.06 7.18
N THR A 136 -24.50 0.38 7.56
CA THR A 136 -23.34 0.41 6.67
C THR A 136 -22.57 -0.90 6.76
N ASP A 137 -22.66 -1.71 5.71
CA ASP A 137 -21.82 -2.88 5.44
C ASP A 137 -21.53 -2.94 3.94
N MET A 138 -20.36 -2.42 3.54
CA MET A 138 -20.00 -2.20 2.14
C MET A 138 -18.55 -2.58 1.88
N VAL A 139 -18.25 -2.97 0.64
CA VAL A 139 -16.88 -3.20 0.17
C VAL A 139 -16.64 -2.34 -1.05
N ILE A 140 -15.66 -1.43 -0.97
CA ILE A 140 -15.28 -0.56 -2.08
C ILE A 140 -14.13 -1.20 -2.84
N PHE A 141 -14.32 -1.40 -4.14
CA PHE A 141 -13.27 -1.74 -5.10
C PHE A 141 -12.90 -0.47 -5.84
N ARG A 142 -11.69 0.02 -5.59
CA ARG A 142 -11.17 1.23 -6.22
C ARG A 142 -9.96 0.87 -7.08
N GLU A 143 -9.99 1.31 -8.34
CA GLU A 143 -8.83 1.26 -9.25
C GLU A 143 -7.67 2.09 -8.64
N ASN A 144 -6.43 1.59 -8.76
CA ASN A 144 -5.32 2.02 -7.93
C ASN A 144 -3.99 2.20 -8.68
N THR A 145 -4.00 2.07 -10.01
CA THR A 145 -2.86 2.16 -10.92
C THR A 145 -2.99 3.27 -11.97
N GLU A 146 -4.19 3.75 -12.28
CA GLU A 146 -4.46 4.74 -13.33
C GLU A 146 -5.03 6.07 -12.77
N ASP A 147 -5.95 6.69 -13.53
CA ASP A 147 -6.61 7.97 -13.24
C ASP A 147 -5.61 9.14 -13.07
N ILE A 148 -6.06 10.26 -12.54
CA ILE A 148 -5.22 11.42 -12.20
C ILE A 148 -4.07 11.07 -11.24
N TYR A 149 -4.12 9.91 -10.59
CA TYR A 149 -3.05 9.37 -9.74
C TYR A 149 -1.79 8.95 -10.51
N ALA A 150 -1.85 8.87 -11.85
CA ALA A 150 -0.66 8.70 -12.69
C ALA A 150 0.37 9.84 -12.50
N GLY A 151 -0.07 11.01 -12.03
CA GLY A 151 0.80 12.16 -11.76
C GLY A 151 1.47 12.70 -13.02
N ILE A 152 0.79 12.58 -14.17
CA ILE A 152 1.21 13.17 -15.44
C ILE A 152 0.73 14.62 -15.44
N GLU A 153 1.56 15.50 -14.89
CA GLU A 153 1.23 16.90 -14.67
C GLU A 153 2.48 17.78 -14.81
N TRP A 154 2.25 19.05 -15.13
CA TRP A 154 3.28 20.08 -15.23
C TRP A 154 2.82 21.32 -14.49
N MET A 155 3.78 22.01 -13.86
CA MET A 155 3.51 23.26 -13.15
C MET A 155 3.16 24.36 -14.14
N ASP A 156 2.22 25.23 -13.78
CA ASP A 156 1.85 26.36 -14.62
C ASP A 156 3.06 27.29 -14.85
N GLY A 157 3.15 27.84 -16.06
CA GLY A 157 4.24 28.72 -16.47
C GLY A 157 5.57 28.05 -16.82
N THR A 158 5.68 26.71 -16.77
CA THR A 158 6.92 26.04 -17.20
C THR A 158 6.97 25.81 -18.72
N PRO A 159 8.17 25.71 -19.33
CA PRO A 159 8.30 25.42 -20.75
C PRO A 159 7.64 24.10 -21.18
N GLU A 160 7.58 23.12 -20.28
CA GLU A 160 6.97 21.82 -20.53
C GLU A 160 5.45 21.93 -20.69
N VAL A 161 4.75 22.67 -19.83
CA VAL A 161 3.30 22.85 -19.97
C VAL A 161 2.97 23.64 -21.24
N GLU A 162 3.82 24.60 -21.64
CA GLU A 162 3.66 25.33 -22.90
C GLU A 162 3.89 24.44 -24.13
N LYS A 163 4.75 23.42 -24.03
CA LYS A 163 4.87 22.40 -25.08
C LYS A 163 3.59 21.57 -25.20
N VAL A 164 3.01 21.15 -24.07
CA VAL A 164 1.75 20.39 -24.07
C VAL A 164 0.59 21.23 -24.61
N LYS A 165 0.48 22.51 -24.22
CA LYS A 165 -0.54 23.43 -24.75
C LYS A 165 -0.42 23.58 -26.27
N ARG A 166 0.80 23.82 -26.80
CA ARG A 166 1.01 23.92 -28.24
C ARG A 166 0.66 22.65 -28.99
N PHE A 167 1.06 21.48 -28.49
CA PHE A 167 0.63 20.20 -29.06
C PHE A 167 -0.90 20.09 -29.15
N LEU A 168 -1.62 20.46 -28.09
CA LEU A 168 -3.08 20.42 -28.08
C LEU A 168 -3.72 21.42 -29.05
N LEU A 169 -3.22 22.66 -29.11
CA LEU A 169 -3.76 23.72 -29.95
C LEU A 169 -3.41 23.52 -31.44
N ASP A 170 -2.12 23.29 -31.73
CA ASP A 170 -1.56 23.36 -33.07
C ASP A 170 -1.70 22.03 -33.82
N GLU A 171 -1.52 20.90 -33.13
CA GLU A 171 -1.54 19.56 -33.76
C GLU A 171 -2.88 18.85 -33.56
N MET A 172 -3.47 18.94 -32.37
CA MET A 172 -4.73 18.25 -32.04
C MET A 172 -5.98 19.09 -32.30
N GLY A 173 -5.83 20.35 -32.73
CA GLY A 173 -6.94 21.24 -33.12
C GLY A 173 -7.86 21.61 -31.95
N VAL A 174 -7.39 21.53 -30.70
CA VAL A 174 -8.17 21.91 -29.53
C VAL A 174 -8.34 23.42 -29.53
N THR A 175 -9.58 23.92 -29.52
CA THR A 175 -9.86 25.36 -29.59
C THR A 175 -10.17 26.01 -28.23
N LYS A 176 -10.36 25.19 -27.19
CA LYS A 176 -10.62 25.64 -25.81
C LYS A 176 -9.85 24.78 -24.82
N ILE A 177 -8.83 25.36 -24.21
CA ILE A 177 -8.13 24.79 -23.05
C ILE A 177 -8.52 25.70 -21.88
N ARG A 178 -9.43 25.24 -21.03
CA ARG A 178 -9.88 25.96 -19.83
C ARG A 178 -9.92 25.02 -18.65
#